data_AF-A0A7R7ZKT3-F1
#
_entry.id   AF-A0A7R7ZKT3-F1
#
_cell.length_a   1.000
_cell.length_b   1.000
_cell.length_c   1.000
_cell.angle_alpha   90.00
_cell.angle_beta   90.00
_cell.angle_gamma   90.00
#
_symmetry.space_group_name_H-M   'P 1'
#
loop_
_entity.id
_entity.type
_entity.pdbx_description
1 polymer ?
#
loop_
_entity_poly.entity_id
_entity_poly.type
_entity_poly.pdbx_seq_one_letter_code
_entity_poly.pdbx_strand_id
1 'polypeptide(L)'
;MTGTLFLYQGQEIGRVSAPPSYPVEEYKCIRSINHYNKVWQHTGGDPVALNQALHALQKVARDHARVPMQWEDSANAGFCAASVTPWMRVLDAYREINVTSQLGRKGSVLELWKAVIRFRKQYKDLAIYGQFQAIEQHEDLLIFLKEAAGGRTSLTVANLSDQPREWAFPQSFPGLKPSNLALSTSDPKGFHQSTLAAFEGRVYVSDNGG
;
A
#
# COMPACT_ATOMS: atom_id res chain seq x y z
N MET A 1 9.45 -3.16 8.40
CA MET A 1 9.27 -4.33 9.30
C MET A 1 10.32 -5.41 9.06
N THR A 2 10.65 -6.14 10.12
CA THR A 2 11.58 -7.31 10.16
C THR A 2 10.96 -8.52 9.48
N GLY A 3 11.78 -9.38 8.85
CA GLY A 3 11.31 -10.63 8.22
C GLY A 3 11.35 -10.64 6.69
N THR A 4 10.75 -11.64 6.07
CA THR A 4 10.70 -11.76 4.61
C THR A 4 9.60 -10.86 4.04
N LEU A 5 9.97 -9.97 3.11
CA LEU A 5 9.01 -9.09 2.43
C LEU A 5 8.33 -9.86 1.30
N PHE A 6 7.00 -9.86 1.31
CA PHE A 6 6.17 -10.31 0.20
C PHE A 6 5.53 -9.10 -0.47
N LEU A 7 5.54 -9.06 -1.79
CA LEU A 7 4.90 -8.04 -2.62
C LEU A 7 3.98 -8.76 -3.60
N TYR A 8 2.70 -8.40 -3.61
CA TYR A 8 1.71 -9.02 -4.48
C TYR A 8 1.56 -8.24 -5.78
N GLN A 9 1.24 -8.93 -6.89
CA GLN A 9 1.07 -8.29 -8.20
C GLN A 9 0.03 -7.16 -8.16
N GLY A 10 0.38 -5.99 -8.70
CA GLY A 10 -0.45 -4.80 -8.69
C GLY A 10 -0.30 -3.94 -7.43
N GLN A 11 0.26 -4.46 -6.34
CA GLN A 11 0.54 -3.66 -5.14
C GLN A 11 1.62 -2.61 -5.42
N GLU A 12 2.57 -2.93 -6.31
CA GLU A 12 3.65 -2.05 -6.73
C GLU A 12 3.17 -0.82 -7.51
N ILE A 13 2.00 -0.91 -8.16
CA ILE A 13 1.37 0.23 -8.84
C ILE A 13 0.25 0.85 -8.00
N GLY A 14 -0.02 0.35 -6.79
CA GLY A 14 -1.10 0.85 -5.94
C GLY A 14 -2.50 0.48 -6.44
N ARG A 15 -2.67 -0.72 -7.00
CA ARG A 15 -3.98 -1.20 -7.47
C ARG A 15 -4.99 -1.23 -6.33
N VAL A 16 -6.19 -0.72 -6.60
CA VAL A 16 -7.32 -0.65 -5.67
C VAL A 16 -8.28 -1.82 -5.86
N SER A 17 -9.21 -2.00 -4.92
CA SER A 17 -10.31 -2.96 -5.04
C SER A 17 -11.28 -2.59 -6.17
N ALA A 18 -12.07 -3.57 -6.63
CA ALA A 18 -13.14 -3.31 -7.58
C ALA A 18 -14.15 -2.29 -7.02
N PRO A 19 -14.63 -1.34 -7.85
CA PRO A 19 -15.49 -0.27 -7.37
C PRO A 19 -16.88 -0.78 -6.98
N PRO A 20 -17.62 -0.07 -6.11
CA PRO A 20 -18.96 -0.49 -5.67
C PRO A 20 -20.01 -0.58 -6.80
N SER A 21 -19.72 0.02 -7.96
CA SER A 21 -20.57 -0.05 -9.15
C SER A 21 -20.52 -1.40 -9.87
N TYR A 22 -19.56 -2.29 -9.52
CA TYR A 22 -19.45 -3.58 -10.20
C TYR A 22 -20.57 -4.52 -9.76
N PRO A 23 -21.27 -5.13 -10.73
CA PRO A 23 -22.35 -6.04 -10.41
C PRO A 23 -21.79 -7.38 -9.94
N VAL A 24 -22.61 -8.20 -9.29
CA VAL A 24 -22.17 -9.43 -8.63
C VAL A 24 -21.56 -10.45 -9.62
N GLU A 25 -21.94 -10.39 -10.88
CA GLU A 25 -21.49 -11.27 -11.96
C GLU A 25 -20.00 -11.11 -12.28
N GLU A 26 -19.40 -9.98 -11.89
CA GLU A 26 -17.95 -9.75 -12.05
C GLU A 26 -17.13 -10.50 -10.99
N TYR A 27 -17.76 -10.98 -9.92
CA TYR A 27 -17.09 -11.79 -8.90
C TYR A 27 -17.08 -13.27 -9.30
N LYS A 28 -15.99 -13.71 -9.92
CA LYS A 28 -15.84 -15.08 -10.47
C LYS A 28 -15.44 -16.13 -9.44
N CYS A 29 -14.99 -15.73 -8.25
CA CYS A 29 -14.60 -16.66 -7.20
C CYS A 29 -15.78 -17.52 -6.75
N ILE A 30 -15.59 -18.84 -6.74
CA ILE A 30 -16.59 -19.81 -6.28
C ILE A 30 -17.13 -19.53 -4.86
N ARG A 31 -16.30 -18.98 -3.97
CA ARG A 31 -16.75 -18.59 -2.62
C ARG A 31 -17.69 -17.39 -2.66
N SER A 32 -17.44 -16.42 -3.53
CA SER A 32 -18.27 -15.22 -3.70
C SER A 32 -19.63 -15.62 -4.27
N ILE A 33 -19.62 -16.44 -5.33
CA ILE A 33 -20.82 -17.01 -5.95
C ILE A 33 -21.62 -17.83 -4.94
N ASN A 34 -20.99 -18.77 -4.23
CA ASN A 34 -21.68 -19.61 -3.25
C ASN A 34 -22.24 -18.81 -2.08
N HIS A 35 -21.55 -17.76 -1.62
CA HIS A 35 -22.06 -16.90 -0.56
C HIS A 35 -23.31 -16.16 -1.01
N TYR A 36 -23.26 -15.52 -2.18
CA TYR A 36 -24.40 -14.78 -2.73
C TYR A 36 -25.61 -15.70 -2.98
N ASN A 37 -25.38 -16.87 -3.58
CA ASN A 37 -26.43 -17.87 -3.83
C ASN A 37 -27.04 -18.39 -2.53
N LYS A 38 -26.23 -18.58 -1.47
CA LYS A 38 -26.77 -18.95 -0.16
C LYS A 38 -27.69 -17.86 0.37
N VAL A 39 -27.30 -16.58 0.32
CA VAL A 39 -28.17 -15.49 0.77
C VAL A 39 -29.48 -15.48 -0.02
N TRP A 40 -29.40 -15.57 -1.35
CA TRP A 40 -30.58 -15.67 -2.21
C TRP A 40 -31.52 -16.81 -1.81
N GLN A 41 -30.97 -18.01 -1.58
CA GLN A 41 -31.76 -19.19 -1.15
C GLN A 41 -32.43 -19.00 0.21
N HIS A 42 -31.77 -18.33 1.17
CA HIS A 42 -32.31 -18.15 2.52
C HIS A 42 -33.34 -17.02 2.60
N THR A 43 -33.25 -16.01 1.75
CA THR A 43 -34.12 -14.83 1.81
C THR A 43 -35.16 -14.78 0.70
N GLY A 44 -35.19 -15.76 -0.19
CA GLY A 44 -36.09 -15.78 -1.34
C GLY A 44 -35.80 -14.65 -2.34
N GLY A 45 -34.55 -14.15 -2.37
CA GLY A 45 -34.15 -13.05 -3.23
C GLY A 45 -34.49 -11.66 -2.71
N ASP A 46 -34.66 -11.48 -1.40
CA ASP A 46 -34.82 -10.15 -0.78
C ASP A 46 -33.72 -9.16 -1.24
N PRO A 47 -34.08 -8.05 -1.90
CA PRO A 47 -33.12 -7.07 -2.39
C PRO A 47 -32.23 -6.47 -1.31
N VAL A 48 -32.73 -6.31 -0.07
CA VAL A 48 -31.92 -5.73 1.02
C VAL A 48 -30.81 -6.69 1.42
N ALA A 49 -31.15 -7.96 1.65
CA ALA A 49 -30.17 -9.00 1.96
C ALA A 49 -29.14 -9.20 0.84
N LEU A 50 -29.57 -9.21 -0.43
CA LEU A 50 -28.67 -9.34 -1.57
C LEU A 50 -27.69 -8.17 -1.69
N ASN A 51 -28.16 -6.93 -1.46
CA ASN A 51 -27.30 -5.76 -1.44
C ASN A 51 -26.29 -5.82 -0.29
N GLN A 52 -26.67 -6.31 0.89
CA GLN A 52 -25.75 -6.52 2.00
C GLN A 52 -24.69 -7.58 1.66
N ALA A 53 -25.09 -8.67 1.00
CA ALA A 53 -24.16 -9.71 0.55
C ALA A 53 -23.15 -9.16 -0.47
N LEU A 54 -23.62 -8.39 -1.46
CA LEU A 54 -22.74 -7.73 -2.43
C LEU A 54 -21.81 -6.73 -1.74
N HIS A 55 -22.31 -5.93 -0.82
CA HIS A 55 -21.49 -4.99 -0.05
C HIS A 55 -20.41 -5.69 0.78
N ALA A 56 -20.72 -6.86 1.35
CA ALA A 56 -19.73 -7.69 2.02
C ALA A 56 -18.65 -8.18 1.04
N LEU A 57 -19.04 -8.66 -0.14
CA LEU A 57 -18.09 -9.07 -1.19
C LEU A 57 -17.20 -7.90 -1.64
N GLN A 58 -17.76 -6.71 -1.82
CA GLN A 58 -17.00 -5.51 -2.19
C GLN A 58 -15.90 -5.17 -1.18
N LYS A 59 -16.03 -5.56 0.09
CA LYS A 59 -14.99 -5.35 1.10
C LYS A 59 -13.90 -6.43 1.12
N VAL A 60 -14.27 -7.70 0.98
CA VAL A 60 -13.37 -8.82 1.32
C VAL A 60 -13.18 -9.86 0.23
N ALA A 61 -13.77 -9.68 -0.95
CA ALA A 61 -13.67 -10.67 -2.02
C ALA A 61 -12.22 -10.89 -2.46
N ARG A 62 -11.85 -12.17 -2.62
CA ARG A 62 -10.54 -12.56 -3.17
C ARG A 62 -10.35 -12.10 -4.61
N ASP A 63 -11.45 -11.84 -5.30
CA ASP A 63 -11.51 -11.37 -6.68
C ASP A 63 -10.74 -10.06 -6.86
N HIS A 64 -10.72 -9.18 -5.85
CA HIS A 64 -9.94 -7.92 -5.86
C HIS A 64 -8.45 -8.15 -6.11
N ALA A 65 -7.91 -9.28 -5.65
CA ALA A 65 -6.52 -9.64 -5.88
C ALA A 65 -6.30 -10.26 -7.28
N ARG A 66 -7.33 -10.83 -7.90
CA ARG A 66 -7.22 -11.70 -9.08
C ARG A 66 -7.54 -11.02 -10.40
N VAL A 67 -8.03 -9.79 -10.37
CA VAL A 67 -8.25 -9.00 -11.59
C VAL A 67 -6.96 -8.98 -12.44
N PRO A 68 -7.07 -8.99 -13.78
CA PRO A 68 -5.90 -9.00 -14.63
C PRO A 68 -4.96 -7.83 -14.35
N MET A 69 -3.67 -8.03 -14.60
CA MET A 69 -2.65 -7.01 -14.35
C MET A 69 -2.83 -5.81 -15.29
N GLN A 70 -2.55 -4.61 -14.78
CA GLN A 70 -2.72 -3.34 -15.49
C GLN A 70 -1.38 -2.85 -16.03
N TRP A 71 -1.01 -3.31 -17.23
CA TRP A 71 0.26 -2.94 -17.86
C TRP A 71 0.20 -1.54 -18.48
N GLU A 72 -0.86 -1.26 -19.22
CA GLU A 72 -1.02 -0.07 -20.07
C GLU A 72 -2.44 0.50 -20.00
N ASP A 73 -2.66 1.67 -20.61
CA ASP A 73 -3.97 2.32 -20.76
C ASP A 73 -4.75 1.86 -22.01
N SER A 74 -4.20 0.88 -22.73
CA SER A 74 -4.80 0.25 -23.91
C SER A 74 -5.91 -0.75 -23.54
N ALA A 75 -6.60 -1.31 -24.55
CA ALA A 75 -7.66 -2.29 -24.33
C ALA A 75 -7.17 -3.46 -23.45
N ASN A 76 -8.05 -3.95 -22.57
CA ASN A 76 -7.72 -4.97 -21.57
C ASN A 76 -6.50 -4.62 -20.69
N ALA A 77 -6.21 -3.33 -20.51
CA ALA A 77 -5.05 -2.84 -19.76
C ALA A 77 -3.69 -3.39 -20.23
N GLY A 78 -3.57 -3.75 -21.52
CA GLY A 78 -2.41 -4.43 -22.08
C GLY A 78 -2.22 -5.90 -21.61
N PHE A 79 -3.18 -6.48 -20.89
CA PHE A 79 -3.09 -7.86 -20.39
C PHE A 79 -3.23 -8.91 -21.49
N CYS A 80 -4.12 -8.67 -22.45
CA CYS A 80 -4.34 -9.52 -23.62
C CYS A 80 -4.73 -8.65 -24.82
N ALA A 81 -4.64 -9.23 -26.02
CA ALA A 81 -5.04 -8.54 -27.25
C ALA A 81 -6.48 -8.02 -27.14
N ALA A 82 -6.76 -6.89 -27.80
CA ALA A 82 -8.08 -6.26 -27.77
C ALA A 82 -9.22 -7.16 -28.25
N SER A 83 -8.92 -8.14 -29.11
CA SER A 83 -9.87 -9.14 -29.62
C SER A 83 -10.17 -10.28 -28.66
N VAL A 84 -9.46 -10.37 -27.53
CA VAL A 84 -9.60 -11.45 -26.55
C VAL A 84 -10.39 -10.94 -25.35
N THR A 85 -11.46 -11.64 -24.99
CA THR A 85 -12.16 -11.40 -23.72
C THR A 85 -11.35 -12.04 -22.58
N PRO A 86 -10.83 -11.27 -21.62
CA PRO A 86 -10.13 -11.84 -20.47
C PRO A 86 -11.10 -12.65 -19.60
N TRP A 87 -10.59 -13.65 -18.89
CA TRP A 87 -11.39 -14.53 -18.02
C TRP A 87 -12.13 -13.76 -16.90
N MET A 88 -11.62 -12.58 -16.55
CA MET A 88 -12.21 -11.64 -15.60
C MET A 88 -12.02 -10.21 -16.13
N ARG A 89 -12.97 -9.33 -15.84
CA ARG A 89 -12.93 -7.91 -16.19
C ARG A 89 -11.68 -7.22 -15.61
N VAL A 90 -11.08 -6.32 -16.41
CA VAL A 90 -10.04 -5.38 -15.95
C VAL A 90 -10.67 -4.21 -15.18
N LEU A 91 -10.00 -3.70 -14.15
CA LEU A 91 -10.53 -2.57 -13.38
C LEU A 91 -10.50 -1.28 -14.20
N ASP A 92 -11.58 -0.52 -14.22
CA ASP A 92 -11.68 0.73 -15.00
C ASP A 92 -10.58 1.75 -14.69
N ALA A 93 -10.04 1.70 -13.47
CA ALA A 93 -8.90 2.50 -13.03
C ALA A 93 -7.60 2.22 -13.82
N TYR A 94 -7.55 1.21 -14.71
CA TYR A 94 -6.34 0.90 -15.50
C TYR A 94 -5.84 2.07 -16.35
N ARG A 95 -6.72 3.00 -16.73
CA ARG A 95 -6.33 4.20 -17.50
C ARG A 95 -5.46 5.17 -16.68
N GLU A 96 -5.64 5.18 -15.36
CA GLU A 96 -4.91 6.06 -14.45
C GLU A 96 -3.78 5.29 -13.74
N ILE A 97 -4.09 4.08 -13.28
CA ILE A 97 -3.21 3.20 -12.53
C ILE A 97 -2.72 2.09 -13.47
N ASN A 98 -1.56 2.25 -14.09
CA ASN A 98 -0.92 1.18 -14.85
C ASN A 98 0.61 1.27 -14.75
N VAL A 99 1.30 0.22 -15.20
CA VAL A 99 2.77 0.16 -15.13
C VAL A 99 3.39 1.26 -15.98
N THR A 100 2.93 1.42 -17.22
CA THR A 100 3.50 2.38 -18.18
C THR A 100 3.38 3.83 -17.69
N SER A 101 2.26 4.21 -17.08
CA SER A 101 2.04 5.57 -16.54
C SER A 101 2.88 5.90 -15.30
N GLN A 102 3.41 4.86 -14.63
CA GLN A 102 4.18 5.01 -13.39
C GLN A 102 5.68 4.78 -13.57
N LEU A 103 6.09 4.06 -14.62
CA LEU A 103 7.48 3.72 -14.87
C LEU A 103 8.30 4.98 -15.14
N GLY A 104 9.34 5.23 -14.33
CA GLY A 104 10.19 6.42 -14.45
C GLY A 104 9.53 7.73 -14.02
N ARG A 105 8.25 7.73 -13.63
CA ARG A 105 7.55 8.92 -13.13
C ARG A 105 7.92 9.17 -11.67
N LYS A 106 8.64 10.27 -11.39
CA LYS A 106 8.93 10.70 -10.02
C LYS A 106 7.63 10.84 -9.21
N GLY A 107 7.61 10.28 -8.02
CA GLY A 107 6.43 10.29 -7.14
C GLY A 107 5.33 9.30 -7.51
N SER A 108 5.56 8.38 -8.45
CA SER A 108 4.66 7.25 -8.66
C SER A 108 4.82 6.20 -7.55
N VAL A 109 3.78 5.40 -7.34
CA VAL A 109 3.80 4.28 -6.37
C VAL A 109 4.86 3.26 -6.78
N LEU A 110 5.01 3.00 -8.08
CA LEU A 110 6.02 2.09 -8.61
C LEU A 110 7.45 2.54 -8.30
N GLU A 111 7.77 3.81 -8.53
CA GLU A 111 9.11 4.33 -8.23
C GLU A 111 9.37 4.41 -6.71
N LEU A 112 8.33 4.67 -5.91
CA LEU A 112 8.41 4.56 -4.44
C LEU A 112 8.74 3.12 -4.01
N TRP A 113 8.07 2.10 -4.55
CA TRP A 113 8.39 0.69 -4.25
C TRP A 113 9.81 0.32 -4.64
N LYS A 114 10.30 0.78 -5.80
CA LYS A 114 11.70 0.59 -6.18
C LYS A 114 12.65 1.25 -5.18
N ALA A 115 12.34 2.46 -4.69
CA ALA A 115 13.11 3.13 -3.66
C ALA A 115 13.09 2.37 -2.33
N VAL A 116 11.93 1.87 -1.89
CA VAL A 116 11.77 1.04 -0.69
C VAL A 116 12.60 -0.24 -0.77
N ILE A 117 12.58 -0.92 -1.92
CA ILE A 117 13.36 -2.16 -2.12
C ILE A 117 14.87 -1.86 -2.11
N ARG A 118 15.32 -0.77 -2.76
CA ARG A 118 16.72 -0.32 -2.69
C ARG A 118 17.13 -0.01 -1.25
N PHE A 119 16.34 0.78 -0.54
CA PHE A 119 16.53 1.10 0.88
C PHE A 119 16.63 -0.18 1.72
N ARG A 120 15.70 -1.12 1.54
CA ARG A 120 15.68 -2.40 2.26
C ARG A 120 16.94 -3.23 2.03
N LYS A 121 17.47 -3.25 0.80
CA LYS A 121 18.72 -3.94 0.45
C LYS A 121 19.94 -3.25 1.06
N GLN A 122 19.97 -1.92 0.99
CA GLN A 122 21.06 -1.09 1.52
C GLN A 122 21.19 -1.23 3.04
N TYR A 123 20.08 -1.14 3.76
CA TYR A 123 20.03 -1.22 5.22
C TYR A 123 19.51 -2.58 5.69
N LYS A 124 20.03 -3.69 5.15
CA LYS A 124 19.52 -5.03 5.41
C LYS A 124 19.55 -5.43 6.89
N ASP A 125 20.60 -5.05 7.59
CA ASP A 125 20.81 -5.32 9.01
C ASP A 125 19.71 -4.68 9.86
N LEU A 126 19.30 -3.47 9.52
CA LEU A 126 18.21 -2.77 10.16
C LEU A 126 16.85 -3.24 9.63
N ALA A 127 16.62 -3.16 8.31
CA ALA A 127 15.32 -3.39 7.71
C ALA A 127 14.86 -4.85 7.81
N ILE A 128 15.75 -5.83 7.68
CA ILE A 128 15.43 -7.27 7.68
C ILE A 128 15.58 -7.87 9.07
N TYR A 129 16.65 -7.55 9.80
CA TYR A 129 17.02 -8.21 11.06
C TYR A 129 16.89 -7.34 12.32
N GLY A 130 16.78 -6.02 12.17
CA GLY A 130 16.76 -5.10 13.31
C GLY A 130 15.58 -5.35 14.24
N GLN A 131 15.83 -5.14 15.53
CA GLN A 131 14.81 -5.21 16.58
C GLN A 131 13.81 -4.07 16.39
N PHE A 132 12.53 -4.33 16.69
CA PHE A 132 11.45 -3.37 16.53
C PHE A 132 11.01 -2.87 17.90
N GLN A 133 10.89 -1.55 18.03
CA GLN A 133 10.32 -0.91 19.21
C GLN A 133 9.29 0.10 18.76
N ALA A 134 8.02 -0.13 19.09
CA ALA A 134 6.97 0.87 18.89
C ALA A 134 7.21 2.05 19.86
N ILE A 135 7.03 3.27 19.36
CA ILE A 135 6.93 4.45 20.21
C ILE A 135 5.45 4.70 20.43
N GLU A 136 5.04 4.85 21.69
CA GLU A 136 3.63 5.02 22.02
C GLU A 136 3.01 6.30 21.43
N GLN A 137 1.75 6.14 21.02
CA GLN A 137 0.65 7.09 21.05
C GLN A 137 0.68 8.33 20.15
N HIS A 138 -0.03 8.21 19.02
CA HIS A 138 -1.03 9.16 18.54
C HIS A 138 -1.99 8.38 17.63
N GLU A 139 -3.31 8.65 17.66
CA GLU A 139 -4.32 7.88 16.92
C GLU A 139 -4.00 7.74 15.42
N ASP A 140 -3.41 8.79 14.85
CA ASP A 140 -3.11 8.87 13.43
C ASP A 140 -1.62 8.78 13.08
N LEU A 141 -0.72 8.61 14.06
CA LEU A 141 0.72 8.51 13.79
C LEU A 141 1.23 7.12 14.13
N LEU A 142 1.81 6.45 13.13
CA LEU A 142 2.60 5.25 13.33
C LEU A 142 4.06 5.65 13.51
N ILE A 143 4.60 5.45 14.71
CA ILE A 143 5.98 5.80 15.04
C ILE A 143 6.68 4.58 15.63
N PHE A 144 7.83 4.22 15.08
CA PHE A 144 8.62 3.12 15.61
C PHE A 144 10.11 3.29 15.33
N LEU A 145 10.91 2.64 16.17
CA LEU A 145 12.34 2.54 16.02
C LEU A 145 12.72 1.15 15.54
N LYS A 146 13.89 1.11 14.91
CA LYS A 146 14.63 -0.13 14.75
C LYS A 146 16.07 0.03 15.15
N GLU A 147 16.62 -1.03 15.73
CA GLU A 147 18.03 -1.11 16.10
C GLU A 147 18.64 -2.38 15.49
N ALA A 148 19.74 -2.21 14.76
CA ALA A 148 20.55 -3.32 14.28
C ALA A 148 21.56 -3.75 15.36
N ALA A 149 21.98 -5.01 15.35
CA ALA A 149 22.97 -5.53 16.30
C ALA A 149 24.32 -4.76 16.28
N GLY A 150 24.65 -4.09 15.17
CA GLY A 150 25.83 -3.23 15.05
C GLY A 150 25.63 -1.78 15.55
N GLY A 151 24.57 -1.49 16.31
CA GLY A 151 24.30 -0.17 16.88
C GLY A 151 23.67 0.86 15.95
N ARG A 152 23.49 0.54 14.65
CA ARG A 152 22.76 1.42 13.73
C ARG A 152 21.29 1.48 14.11
N THR A 153 20.74 2.69 14.17
CA THR A 153 19.32 2.91 14.51
C THR A 153 18.56 3.55 13.36
N SER A 154 17.24 3.39 13.36
CA SER A 154 16.34 4.10 12.47
C SER A 154 15.08 4.51 13.19
N LEU A 155 14.50 5.62 12.77
CA LEU A 155 13.20 6.11 13.18
C LEU A 155 12.28 6.16 11.96
N THR A 156 11.13 5.52 12.06
CA THR A 156 10.05 5.65 11.08
C THR A 156 8.90 6.39 11.71
N VAL A 157 8.35 7.35 10.97
CA VAL A 157 7.13 8.07 11.32
C VAL A 157 6.22 8.09 10.09
N ALA A 158 4.95 7.77 10.25
CA ALA A 158 3.96 7.81 9.18
C ALA A 158 2.64 8.38 9.69
N ASN A 159 2.11 9.38 8.98
CA ASN A 159 0.76 9.88 9.16
C ASN A 159 -0.22 8.95 8.44
N LEU A 160 -1.18 8.40 9.18
CA LEU A 160 -2.21 7.49 8.68
C LEU A 160 -3.55 8.21 8.44
N SER A 161 -3.59 9.53 8.56
CA SER A 161 -4.77 10.37 8.30
C SER A 161 -4.66 11.19 7.02
N ASP A 162 -5.80 11.67 6.56
CA ASP A 162 -5.93 12.58 5.41
C ASP A 162 -5.71 14.06 5.77
N GLN A 163 -5.41 14.36 7.04
CA GLN A 163 -5.09 15.69 7.53
C GLN A 163 -3.61 15.80 7.87
N PRO A 164 -3.01 17.01 7.76
CA PRO A 164 -1.69 17.26 8.32
C PRO A 164 -1.67 16.97 9.83
N ARG A 165 -0.56 16.39 10.31
CA ARG A 165 -0.36 16.10 11.73
C ARG A 165 0.92 16.74 12.24
N GLU A 166 0.82 17.38 13.38
CA GLU A 166 2.00 17.87 14.09
C GLU A 166 2.80 16.69 14.65
N TRP A 167 4.11 16.84 14.62
CA TRP A 167 5.04 15.83 15.06
C TRP A 167 6.32 16.51 15.51
N ALA A 168 6.88 16.09 16.64
CA ALA A 168 8.17 16.56 17.10
C ALA A 168 9.20 15.45 16.96
N PHE A 169 10.34 15.76 16.34
CA PHE A 169 11.43 14.81 16.29
C PHE A 169 11.92 14.50 17.72
N PRO A 170 11.91 13.24 18.16
CA PRO A 170 12.29 12.88 19.51
C PRO A 170 13.78 13.16 19.72
N GLN A 171 14.08 14.03 20.69
CA GLN A 171 15.46 14.41 21.03
C GLN A 171 16.24 13.29 21.74
N SER A 172 15.55 12.26 22.21
CA SER A 172 16.08 11.21 23.08
C SER A 172 16.90 10.12 22.38
N PHE A 173 17.00 10.11 21.04
CA PHE A 173 17.68 9.02 20.32
C PHE A 173 19.10 9.40 19.91
N PRO A 174 20.13 8.79 20.52
CA PRO A 174 21.53 9.05 20.16
C PRO A 174 21.79 8.75 18.69
N GLY A 175 22.44 9.67 17.98
CA GLY A 175 22.88 9.47 16.60
C GLY A 175 21.82 9.68 15.50
N LEU A 176 20.57 9.99 15.86
CA LEU A 176 19.54 10.36 14.90
C LEU A 176 19.31 11.87 14.90
N LYS A 177 19.38 12.48 13.71
CA LYS A 177 19.11 13.90 13.48
C LYS A 177 18.07 14.04 12.38
N PRO A 178 17.34 15.17 12.33
CA PRO A 178 16.42 15.45 11.22
C PRO A 178 17.07 15.46 9.82
N SER A 179 18.40 15.71 9.75
CA SER A 179 19.17 15.64 8.50
C SER A 179 19.39 14.22 7.99
N ASN A 180 19.18 13.19 8.81
CA ASN A 180 19.38 11.79 8.45
C ASN A 180 18.20 11.18 7.67
N LEU A 181 17.42 11.99 6.95
CA LEU A 181 16.29 11.53 6.15
C LEU A 181 16.76 10.62 5.01
N ALA A 182 16.39 9.35 5.06
CA ALA A 182 16.81 8.33 4.10
C ALA A 182 15.70 7.98 3.08
N LEU A 183 14.43 8.11 3.48
CA LEU A 183 13.28 7.84 2.61
C LEU A 183 12.09 8.72 3.00
N SER A 184 11.35 9.21 2.01
CA SER A 184 10.10 9.96 2.19
C SER A 184 9.09 9.55 1.13
N THR A 185 7.79 9.51 1.47
CA THR A 185 6.70 9.31 0.51
C THR A 185 6.31 10.61 -0.21
N SER A 186 6.60 11.77 0.38
CA SER A 186 6.32 13.10 -0.18
C SER A 186 7.59 13.78 -0.72
N ASP A 187 7.44 14.70 -1.68
CA ASP A 187 8.57 15.45 -2.23
C ASP A 187 9.22 16.32 -1.12
N PRO A 188 10.55 16.25 -0.93
CA PRO A 188 11.25 17.02 0.10
C PRO A 188 11.11 18.55 -0.03
N LYS A 189 10.60 19.08 -1.14
CA LYS A 189 10.32 20.53 -1.29
C LYS A 189 9.28 21.08 -0.30
N GLY A 190 8.42 20.23 0.26
CA GLY A 190 7.43 20.60 1.30
C GLY A 190 7.83 20.16 2.70
N PHE A 191 9.12 19.89 2.94
CA PHE A 191 9.60 19.35 4.21
C PHE A 191 9.41 20.36 5.35
N HIS A 192 8.36 20.15 6.15
CA HIS A 192 8.20 20.79 7.44
C HIS A 192 8.69 19.84 8.52
N GLN A 193 9.73 20.26 9.23
CA GLN A 193 10.40 19.41 10.22
C GLN A 193 9.46 19.00 11.37
N SER A 194 8.49 19.87 11.68
CA SER A 194 7.50 19.72 12.76
C SER A 194 6.10 19.27 12.30
N THR A 195 5.91 18.98 11.01
CA THR A 195 4.59 18.63 10.47
C THR A 195 4.71 17.56 9.39
N LEU A 196 3.81 16.59 9.43
CA LEU A 196 3.64 15.57 8.39
C LEU A 196 2.42 15.94 7.57
N ALA A 197 2.56 15.98 6.24
CA ALA A 197 1.43 16.10 5.34
C ALA A 197 0.52 14.86 5.43
N ALA A 198 -0.69 14.97 4.87
CA ALA A 198 -1.62 13.84 4.73
C ALA A 198 -0.91 12.62 4.11
N PHE A 199 -1.03 11.46 4.75
CA PHE A 199 -0.39 10.19 4.32
C PHE A 199 1.14 10.22 4.15
N GLU A 200 1.84 11.23 4.71
CA GLU A 200 3.29 11.32 4.63
C GLU A 200 3.98 10.32 5.56
N GLY A 201 4.96 9.59 5.03
CA GLY A 201 5.85 8.72 5.78
C GLY A 201 7.30 9.11 5.56
N ARG A 202 8.09 9.11 6.65
CA ARG A 202 9.51 9.43 6.67
C ARG A 202 10.29 8.35 7.40
N VAL A 203 11.48 8.03 6.89
CA VAL A 203 12.43 7.12 7.52
C VAL A 203 13.76 7.83 7.68
N TYR A 204 14.25 7.88 8.92
CA TYR A 204 15.55 8.42 9.29
C TYR A 204 16.47 7.26 9.69
N VAL A 205 17.73 7.30 9.29
CA VAL A 205 18.72 6.24 9.62
C VAL A 205 19.99 6.89 10.16
N SER A 206 20.46 6.46 11.33
CA SER A 206 21.67 7.02 11.93
C SER A 206 22.87 6.85 11.01
N ASP A 207 23.80 7.80 11.06
CA ASP A 207 25.11 7.60 10.46
C ASP A 207 25.78 6.39 11.13
N ASN A 208 26.67 5.69 10.42
CA ASN A 208 27.35 4.52 11.00
C ASN A 208 28.04 4.95 12.29
N GLY A 209 27.72 4.26 13.40
CA GLY A 209 28.44 4.41 14.65
C GLY A 209 29.91 4.09 14.41
N GLY A 210 30.71 5.14 14.33
CA GLY A 210 32.17 5.16 14.45
C GLY A 210 32.51 6.22 15.47
#